data_AF-A0A672G8V0-F1
#
_entry.id   AF-A0A672G8V0-F1
#
_cell.length_a   1.000
_cell.length_b   1.000
_cell.length_c   1.000
_cell.angle_alpha   90.00
_cell.angle_beta   90.00
_cell.angle_gamma   90.00
#
_symmetry.space_group_name_H-M   'P 1'
#
loop_
_entity.id
_entity.type
_entity.pdbx_description
1 polymer ?
#
loop_
_entity_poly.entity_id
_entity_poly.type
_entity_poly.pdbx_seq_one_letter_code
_entity_poly.pdbx_strand_id
1 'polypeptide(L)'
;SFKLTITQICVLDFVPYGRHCYYTYDGRKGFSWSEAQHSCQQAHAELASFHSRAEVEFIVSLNRTKYLHLWIGLTRDRNCDWGWTDKTAVGFLNWAAGEPNAAFHPGETGEEECVEMYHDGLWNDNNCLERRGFVCRHRQCKVSFLYCVIAGAVIGVIGAILVVCLICKFLFDAIRARGRMQVSISFSANPTSSGVVSTGSERR
;
A
#
# COMPACT_ATOMS: atom_id res chain seq x y z
N SER A 1 0.72 21.57 26.96
CA SER A 1 1.67 20.92 26.03
C SER A 1 0.99 19.71 25.42
N PHE A 2 0.54 19.79 24.17
CA PHE A 2 -0.04 18.65 23.46
C PHE A 2 1.11 17.76 22.98
N LYS A 3 1.26 16.56 23.56
CA LYS A 3 2.17 15.55 22.99
C LYS A 3 1.58 15.10 21.66
N LEU A 4 2.30 15.30 20.56
CA LEU A 4 1.98 14.64 19.29
C LEU A 4 2.05 13.12 19.52
N THR A 5 0.91 12.45 19.57
CA THR A 5 0.88 10.99 19.57
C THR A 5 1.18 10.53 18.14
N ILE A 6 2.40 10.02 17.92
CA ILE A 6 2.74 9.33 16.68
C ILE A 6 2.12 7.93 16.77
N THR A 7 1.10 7.65 15.96
CA THR A 7 0.55 6.30 15.86
C THR A 7 1.48 5.50 14.96
N GLN A 8 2.09 4.46 15.53
CA GLN A 8 2.85 3.49 14.76
C GLN A 8 1.87 2.42 14.23
N ILE A 9 1.87 2.21 12.91
CA ILE A 9 0.86 1.39 12.23
C ILE A 9 1.56 0.27 11.44
N CYS A 10 1.00 -0.93 11.54
CA CYS A 10 1.29 -2.06 10.66
C CYS A 10 0.23 -2.16 9.57
N VAL A 11 0.64 -2.63 8.39
CA VAL A 11 -0.34 -3.00 7.36
C VAL A 11 -1.19 -4.18 7.85
N LEU A 12 -2.37 -4.38 7.25
CA LEU A 12 -3.27 -5.47 7.64
C LEU A 12 -2.53 -6.82 7.64
N ASP A 13 -2.81 -7.67 8.62
CA ASP A 13 -2.20 -8.99 8.86
C ASP A 13 -0.75 -9.00 9.37
N PHE A 14 -0.10 -7.84 9.53
CA PHE A 14 1.20 -7.77 10.20
C PHE A 14 1.04 -7.48 11.70
N VAL A 15 1.85 -8.16 12.51
CA VAL A 15 1.86 -8.02 13.97
C VAL A 15 3.02 -7.11 14.41
N PRO A 16 2.77 -6.07 15.23
CA PRO A 16 3.82 -5.17 15.69
C PRO A 16 4.72 -5.80 16.74
N TYR A 17 6.03 -5.56 16.63
CA TYR A 17 7.02 -5.80 17.69
C TYR A 17 8.16 -4.79 17.60
N GLY A 18 8.47 -4.14 18.73
CA GLY A 18 9.44 -3.06 18.77
C GLY A 18 9.07 -1.92 17.82
N ARG A 19 9.90 -1.70 16.79
CA ARG A 19 9.71 -0.66 15.75
C ARG A 19 9.38 -1.23 14.37
N HIS A 20 9.10 -2.52 14.32
CA HIS A 20 8.83 -3.25 13.09
C HIS A 20 7.47 -3.95 13.16
N CYS A 21 7.01 -4.38 12.01
CA CYS A 21 5.81 -5.14 11.79
C CYS A 21 6.23 -6.43 11.11
N TYR A 22 5.68 -7.56 11.54
CA TYR A 22 6.07 -8.88 11.05
C TYR A 22 4.86 -9.67 10.55
N TYR A 23 5.08 -10.47 9.53
CA TYR A 23 4.09 -11.40 9.00
C TYR A 23 4.75 -12.77 8.78
N THR A 24 4.14 -13.82 9.30
CA THR A 24 4.57 -15.21 9.09
C THR A 24 3.59 -15.89 8.14
N TYR A 25 4.07 -16.41 7.00
CA TYR A 25 3.22 -17.13 6.08
C TYR A 25 2.75 -18.47 6.66
N ASP A 26 1.43 -18.69 6.68
CA ASP A 26 0.76 -19.86 7.27
C ASP A 26 -0.03 -20.70 6.25
N GLY A 27 0.08 -20.39 4.96
CA GLY A 27 -0.61 -21.11 3.90
C GLY A 27 -0.02 -22.51 3.59
N ARG A 28 -0.56 -23.16 2.56
CA ARG A 28 -0.25 -24.56 2.19
C ARG A 28 0.74 -24.72 1.04
N LYS A 29 1.21 -23.63 0.43
CA LYS A 29 2.21 -23.67 -0.64
C LYS A 29 3.57 -23.22 -0.08
N GLY A 30 4.61 -24.00 -0.35
CA GLY A 30 5.99 -23.62 -0.04
C GLY A 30 6.59 -22.79 -1.17
N PHE A 31 7.54 -21.92 -0.83
CA PHE A 31 8.17 -20.98 -1.74
C PHE A 31 9.68 -21.17 -1.74
N SER A 32 10.34 -20.94 -2.88
CA SER A 32 11.79 -20.68 -2.86
C SER A 32 12.08 -19.39 -2.12
N TRP A 33 13.33 -19.21 -1.71
CA TRP A 33 13.75 -17.99 -1.04
C TRP A 33 13.46 -16.74 -1.90
N SER A 34 13.73 -16.82 -3.21
CA SER A 34 13.47 -15.72 -4.15
C SER A 34 11.98 -15.40 -4.32
N GLU A 35 11.11 -16.41 -4.36
CA GLU A 35 9.66 -16.23 -4.43
C GLU A 35 9.09 -15.66 -3.12
N ALA A 36 9.63 -16.07 -1.97
CA ALA A 36 9.28 -15.55 -0.66
C ALA A 36 9.68 -14.08 -0.52
N GLN A 37 10.90 -13.73 -0.93
CA GLN A 37 11.39 -12.36 -1.01
C GLN A 37 10.49 -11.49 -1.90
N HIS A 38 10.12 -11.98 -3.08
CA HIS A 38 9.20 -11.28 -3.96
C HIS A 38 7.83 -11.06 -3.31
N SER A 39 7.32 -12.06 -2.58
CA SER A 39 6.04 -11.98 -1.87
C SER A 39 6.07 -10.91 -0.76
N CYS A 40 7.16 -10.80 0.00
CA CYS A 40 7.33 -9.71 0.96
C CYS A 40 7.37 -8.34 0.28
N GLN A 41 8.08 -8.23 -0.85
CA GLN A 41 8.20 -6.97 -1.60
C GLN A 41 6.87 -6.49 -2.18
N GLN A 42 5.97 -7.41 -2.59
CA GLN A 42 4.60 -7.07 -3.00
C GLN A 42 3.79 -6.40 -1.87
N ALA A 43 4.13 -6.68 -0.61
CA ALA A 43 3.54 -6.05 0.57
C ALA A 43 4.35 -4.84 1.09
N HIS A 44 5.26 -4.29 0.29
CA HIS A 44 6.19 -3.23 0.70
C HIS A 44 7.03 -3.58 1.94
N ALA A 45 7.33 -4.87 2.08
CA ALA A 45 8.16 -5.43 3.13
C ALA A 45 9.38 -6.14 2.51
N GLU A 46 10.27 -6.62 3.37
CA GLU A 46 11.43 -7.45 3.00
C GLU A 46 11.34 -8.77 3.76
N LEU A 47 12.05 -9.83 3.33
CA LEU A 47 12.25 -10.96 4.22
C LEU A 47 12.87 -10.48 5.54
N ALA A 48 12.42 -11.06 6.65
CA ALA A 48 12.72 -10.53 7.96
C ALA A 48 14.21 -10.60 8.27
N SER A 49 14.78 -9.47 8.69
CA SER A 49 16.05 -9.43 9.41
C SER A 49 15.86 -9.33 10.92
N PHE A 50 16.83 -9.90 11.65
CA PHE A 50 16.81 -10.07 13.10
C PHE A 50 18.03 -9.41 13.73
N HIS A 51 17.78 -8.58 14.73
CA HIS A 51 18.81 -7.76 15.40
C HIS A 51 18.93 -8.06 16.89
N SER A 52 18.16 -9.04 17.37
CA SER A 52 18.24 -9.54 18.74
C SER A 52 17.58 -10.90 18.87
N ARG A 53 17.96 -11.65 19.91
CA ARG A 53 17.30 -12.89 20.30
C ARG A 53 15.81 -12.70 20.57
N ALA A 54 15.40 -11.56 21.13
CA ALA A 54 14.01 -11.29 21.47
C ALA A 54 13.11 -11.15 20.22
N GLU A 55 13.65 -10.63 19.11
CA GLU A 55 12.94 -10.63 17.81
C GLU A 55 12.73 -12.04 17.26
N VAL A 56 13.72 -12.93 17.43
CA VAL A 56 13.61 -14.35 17.03
C VAL A 56 12.54 -15.06 17.87
N GLU A 57 12.60 -14.93 19.19
CA GLU A 57 11.64 -15.55 20.11
C GLU A 57 10.21 -15.06 19.85
N PHE A 58 10.05 -13.77 19.50
CA PHE A 58 8.76 -13.23 19.08
C PHE A 58 8.22 -13.95 17.84
N ILE A 59 9.04 -14.16 16.81
CA ILE A 59 8.63 -14.88 15.60
C ILE A 59 8.31 -16.34 15.90
N VAL A 60 9.11 -17.03 16.71
CA VAL A 60 8.81 -18.39 17.17
C VAL A 60 7.44 -18.46 17.85
N SER A 61 7.09 -17.45 18.66
CA SER A 61 5.78 -17.40 19.34
C SER A 61 4.60 -17.11 18.41
N LEU A 62 4.83 -16.37 17.32
CA LEU A 62 3.82 -16.05 16.32
C LEU A 62 3.62 -17.15 15.29
N ASN A 63 4.67 -17.95 15.06
CA ASN A 63 4.69 -18.89 13.96
C ASN A 63 3.57 -19.93 14.10
N ARG A 64 2.58 -19.86 13.20
CA ARG A 64 1.50 -20.85 13.04
C ARG A 64 1.67 -21.69 11.78
N THR A 65 2.82 -21.59 11.11
CA THR A 65 3.06 -22.25 9.84
C THR A 65 3.01 -23.77 9.99
N LYS A 66 2.58 -24.46 8.93
CA LYS A 66 2.64 -25.94 8.84
C LYS A 66 3.98 -26.44 8.29
N TYR A 67 4.85 -25.52 7.87
CA TYR A 67 6.18 -25.82 7.39
C TYR A 67 7.16 -26.03 8.55
N LEU A 68 8.15 -26.89 8.32
CA LEU A 68 9.19 -27.16 9.32
C LEU A 68 10.08 -25.93 9.56
N HIS A 69 10.38 -25.18 8.50
CA HIS A 69 11.32 -24.06 8.53
C HIS A 69 10.79 -22.85 7.74
N LEU A 70 11.33 -21.68 8.06
CA LEU A 70 10.92 -20.39 7.51
C LEU A 70 12.09 -19.68 6.83
N TRP A 71 11.93 -19.22 5.60
CA TRP A 71 12.88 -18.31 4.99
C TRP A 71 12.97 -16.98 5.74
N ILE A 72 14.20 -16.52 5.94
CA ILE A 72 14.54 -15.20 6.50
C ILE A 72 15.43 -14.41 5.54
N GLY A 73 15.63 -13.13 5.81
CA GLY A 73 16.29 -12.23 4.86
C GLY A 73 17.81 -12.31 4.82
N LEU A 74 18.43 -13.24 5.56
CA LEU A 74 19.88 -13.39 5.57
C LEU A 74 20.28 -14.21 4.34
N THR A 75 21.25 -13.71 3.59
CA THR A 75 21.76 -14.36 2.39
C THR A 75 23.22 -13.98 2.16
N ARG A 76 23.96 -14.75 1.36
CA ARG A 76 25.30 -14.35 0.92
C ARG A 76 25.21 -13.20 -0.08
N ASP A 77 26.04 -12.18 0.12
CA ASP A 77 26.19 -11.07 -0.80
C ASP A 77 27.23 -11.37 -1.88
N ARG A 78 27.50 -10.39 -2.75
CA ARG A 78 28.45 -10.54 -3.88
C ARG A 78 29.90 -10.74 -3.45
N ASN A 79 30.23 -10.46 -2.20
CA ASN A 79 31.55 -10.67 -1.62
C ASN A 79 31.62 -11.99 -0.83
N CYS A 80 30.58 -12.84 -0.93
CA CYS A 80 30.40 -14.08 -0.18
C CYS A 80 30.19 -13.87 1.33
N ASP A 81 29.90 -12.64 1.77
CA ASP A 81 29.62 -12.30 3.16
C ASP A 81 28.12 -12.36 3.47
N TRP A 82 27.75 -12.59 4.74
CA TRP A 82 26.36 -12.57 5.15
C TRP A 82 25.79 -11.15 5.18
N GLY A 83 24.62 -10.96 4.56
CA GLY A 83 23.93 -9.68 4.51
C GLY A 83 22.40 -9.82 4.55
N TRP A 84 21.75 -8.84 5.16
CA TRP A 84 20.28 -8.75 5.16
C TRP A 84 19.76 -8.13 3.86
N THR A 85 18.65 -8.65 3.32
CA THR A 85 17.97 -8.10 2.14
C THR A 85 17.58 -6.64 2.31
N ASP A 86 17.12 -6.27 3.50
CA ASP A 86 16.73 -4.91 3.87
C ASP A 86 17.89 -3.94 4.15
N LYS A 87 19.14 -4.39 3.93
CA LYS A 87 20.38 -3.62 4.07
C LYS A 87 20.68 -3.12 5.47
N THR A 88 20.02 -3.66 6.49
CA THR A 88 20.41 -3.41 7.88
C THR A 88 21.72 -4.12 8.22
N ALA A 89 22.46 -3.59 9.19
CA ALA A 89 23.74 -4.16 9.57
C ALA A 89 23.58 -5.56 10.18
N VAL A 90 24.51 -6.47 9.87
CA VAL A 90 24.59 -7.79 10.50
C VAL A 90 25.36 -7.65 11.82
N GLY A 91 24.64 -7.53 12.93
CA GLY A 91 25.22 -7.47 14.28
C GLY A 91 24.79 -8.62 15.21
N PHE A 92 23.92 -9.50 14.73
CA PHE A 92 23.36 -10.63 15.46
C PHE A 92 23.19 -11.81 14.52
N LEU A 93 23.63 -12.99 14.94
CA LEU A 93 23.49 -14.25 14.23
C LEU A 93 23.02 -15.32 15.21
N ASN A 94 22.13 -16.20 14.78
CA ASN A 94 21.55 -17.26 15.62
C ASN A 94 21.69 -18.65 14.99
N TRP A 95 22.87 -18.94 14.44
CA TRP A 95 23.18 -20.22 13.80
C TRP A 95 22.93 -21.41 14.72
N ALA A 96 22.42 -22.51 14.16
CA ALA A 96 22.38 -23.80 14.82
C ALA A 96 23.81 -24.33 15.03
N ALA A 97 23.95 -25.30 15.93
CA ALA A 97 25.24 -25.94 16.17
C ALA A 97 25.71 -26.66 14.90
N GLY A 98 26.85 -26.24 14.35
CA GLY A 98 27.38 -26.76 13.08
C GLY A 98 27.16 -25.85 11.88
N GLU A 99 26.34 -24.81 12.02
CA GLU A 99 26.00 -23.89 10.94
C GLU A 99 26.75 -22.54 11.01
N PRO A 100 26.94 -21.85 9.86
CA PRO A 100 26.62 -22.30 8.52
C PRO A 100 27.64 -23.31 7.99
N ASN A 101 27.18 -24.38 7.36
CA ASN A 101 28.02 -25.50 6.94
C ASN A 101 28.32 -25.51 5.42
N ALA A 102 27.63 -24.68 4.63
CA ALA A 102 27.69 -24.66 3.17
C ALA A 102 27.62 -26.07 2.55
N ALA A 103 26.67 -26.89 3.02
CA ALA A 103 26.54 -28.27 2.63
C ALA A 103 26.26 -28.36 1.13
N PHE A 104 26.87 -29.38 0.51
CA PHE A 104 26.55 -29.74 -0.86
C PHE A 104 25.75 -31.04 -0.85
N HIS A 105 24.49 -30.96 -1.27
CA HIS A 105 23.61 -32.12 -1.37
C HIS A 105 23.62 -32.70 -2.80
N PRO A 106 23.92 -34.00 -2.98
CA PRO A 106 23.91 -34.63 -4.30
C PRO A 106 22.54 -34.51 -4.99
N GLY A 107 22.51 -33.88 -6.16
CA GLY A 107 21.28 -33.63 -6.93
C GLY A 107 20.74 -32.20 -6.81
N GLU A 108 21.37 -31.38 -5.98
CA GLU A 108 21.05 -29.96 -5.88
C GLU A 108 21.92 -29.10 -6.81
N THR A 109 21.34 -28.04 -7.34
CA THR A 109 22.04 -27.03 -8.14
C THR A 109 22.16 -25.75 -7.33
N GLY A 110 23.38 -25.37 -6.95
CA GLY A 110 23.69 -24.13 -6.23
C GLY A 110 24.36 -24.38 -4.88
N GLU A 111 25.02 -23.34 -4.36
CA GLU A 111 25.54 -23.31 -2.98
C GLU A 111 24.42 -22.91 -2.01
N GLU A 112 24.56 -23.26 -0.72
CA GLU A 112 23.66 -22.82 0.34
C GLU A 112 23.89 -21.33 0.67
N GLU A 113 23.26 -20.47 -0.12
CA GLU A 113 23.40 -19.02 -0.01
C GLU A 113 22.24 -18.35 0.71
N CYS A 114 21.19 -19.10 1.06
CA CYS A 114 19.96 -18.62 1.66
C CYS A 114 19.77 -19.20 3.06
N VAL A 115 19.12 -18.45 3.95
CA VAL A 115 19.01 -18.87 5.35
C VAL A 115 17.57 -19.14 5.73
N GLU A 116 17.36 -20.30 6.34
CA GLU A 116 16.10 -20.68 6.98
C GLU A 116 16.22 -20.66 8.51
N MET A 117 15.08 -20.44 9.15
CA MET A 117 14.90 -20.50 10.60
C MET A 117 14.12 -21.77 10.95
N TYR A 118 14.66 -22.54 11.88
CA TYR A 118 14.03 -23.70 12.49
C TYR A 118 12.94 -23.30 13.50
N HIS A 119 12.14 -24.28 13.91
CA HIS A 119 11.02 -24.07 14.85
C HIS A 119 11.46 -23.55 16.23
N ASP A 120 12.70 -23.80 16.63
CA ASP A 120 13.31 -23.31 17.87
C ASP A 120 14.00 -21.94 17.71
N GLY A 121 13.98 -21.38 16.49
CA GLY A 121 14.55 -20.08 16.15
C GLY A 121 16.01 -20.11 15.70
N LEU A 122 16.69 -21.26 15.73
CA LEU A 122 18.05 -21.41 15.23
C LEU A 122 18.08 -21.40 13.70
N TRP A 123 19.23 -21.01 13.12
CA TRP A 123 19.35 -20.78 11.68
C TRP A 123 20.24 -21.82 11.00
N ASN A 124 19.93 -22.06 9.72
CA ASN A 124 20.64 -22.97 8.84
C ASN A 124 20.79 -22.29 7.47
N ASP A 125 21.98 -22.35 6.86
CA ASP A 125 22.09 -22.09 5.43
C ASP A 125 21.53 -23.28 4.66
N ASN A 126 20.85 -23.00 3.56
CA ASN A 126 20.19 -24.02 2.77
C ASN A 126 20.08 -23.55 1.32
N ASN A 127 19.84 -24.49 0.42
CA ASN A 127 19.62 -24.22 -0.97
C ASN A 127 18.40 -23.33 -1.18
N CYS A 128 18.60 -22.19 -1.82
CA CYS A 128 17.57 -21.18 -2.09
C CYS A 128 16.33 -21.71 -2.85
N LEU A 129 16.44 -22.85 -3.54
CA LEU A 129 15.36 -23.47 -4.32
C LEU A 129 14.37 -24.28 -3.47
N GLU A 130 14.76 -24.64 -2.25
CA GLU A 130 13.95 -25.38 -1.29
C GLU A 130 12.61 -24.70 -0.99
N ARG A 131 11.60 -25.51 -0.69
CA ARG A 131 10.23 -25.04 -0.50
C ARG A 131 9.94 -24.87 0.99
N ARG A 132 9.82 -23.62 1.45
CA ARG A 132 9.58 -23.28 2.86
C ARG A 132 8.45 -22.27 3.03
N GLY A 133 8.01 -22.08 4.28
CA GLY A 133 7.28 -20.86 4.66
C GLY A 133 8.24 -19.67 4.73
N PHE A 134 7.77 -18.48 5.08
CA PHE A 134 8.63 -17.29 5.15
C PHE A 134 8.12 -16.27 6.16
N VAL A 135 9.02 -15.36 6.57
CA VAL A 135 8.70 -14.23 7.44
C VAL A 135 9.02 -12.92 6.72
N CYS A 136 8.05 -12.03 6.64
CA CYS A 136 8.26 -10.66 6.17
C CYS A 136 8.40 -9.70 7.34
N ARG A 137 9.17 -8.63 7.14
CA ARG A 137 9.18 -7.48 8.04
C ARG A 137 9.16 -6.15 7.30
N HIS A 138 8.58 -5.15 7.92
CA HIS A 138 8.77 -3.75 7.52
C HIS A 138 8.87 -2.85 8.76
N ARG A 139 9.39 -1.63 8.59
CA ARG A 139 9.37 -0.63 9.66
C ARG A 139 7.96 -0.13 9.89
N GLN A 140 7.59 0.08 11.15
CA GLN A 140 6.32 0.72 11.50
C GLN A 140 6.23 2.10 10.82
N CYS A 141 5.11 2.35 10.14
CA CYS A 141 4.84 3.64 9.51
C CYS A 141 4.50 4.67 10.59
N LYS A 142 5.15 5.84 10.53
CA LYS A 142 4.81 6.97 11.39
C LYS A 142 3.75 7.80 10.70
N VAL A 143 2.50 7.64 11.13
CA VAL A 143 1.44 8.57 10.71
C VAL A 143 1.28 9.58 11.83
N SER A 144 1.51 10.87 11.52
CA SER A 144 1.21 11.92 12.50
C SER A 144 -0.31 12.00 12.66
N PHE A 145 -0.77 12.17 13.90
CA PHE A 145 -2.19 12.41 14.18
C PHE A 145 -2.74 13.55 13.30
N LEU A 146 -1.94 14.60 13.09
CA LEU A 146 -2.30 15.74 12.25
C LEU A 146 -2.52 15.33 10.78
N TYR A 147 -1.71 14.42 10.23
CA TYR A 147 -1.89 13.92 8.86
C TYR A 147 -3.24 13.18 8.71
N CYS A 148 -3.63 12.36 9.69
CA CYS A 148 -4.91 11.66 9.67
C CYS A 148 -6.10 12.63 9.74
N VAL A 149 -6.01 13.68 10.58
CA VAL A 149 -7.04 14.71 10.71
C VAL A 149 -7.14 15.55 9.43
N ILE A 150 -6.02 15.97 8.86
CA ILE A 150 -5.99 16.76 7.61
C ILE A 150 -6.54 15.94 6.45
N ALA A 151 -6.12 14.68 6.29
CA ALA A 151 -6.62 13.81 5.23
C ALA A 151 -8.16 13.64 5.32
N GLY A 152 -8.69 13.41 6.52
CA GLY A 152 -10.14 13.34 6.74
C GLY A 152 -10.86 14.66 6.44
N ALA A 153 -10.30 15.79 6.86
CA ALA A 153 -10.88 17.11 6.62
C ALA A 153 -10.90 17.48 5.12
N VAL A 154 -9.83 17.18 4.38
CA VAL A 154 -9.72 17.45 2.94
C VAL A 154 -10.76 16.64 2.16
N ILE A 155 -10.94 15.36 2.48
CA ILE A 155 -11.97 14.52 1.85
C ILE A 155 -13.38 15.09 2.12
N GLY A 156 -13.65 15.52 3.34
CA GLY A 156 -14.93 16.16 3.70
C GLY A 156 -15.20 17.46 2.94
N VAL A 157 -14.20 18.33 2.82
CA VAL A 157 -14.31 19.61 2.09
C VAL A 157 -14.51 19.38 0.59
N ILE A 158 -13.74 18.47 -0.03
CA ILE A 158 -13.91 18.12 -1.45
C ILE A 158 -15.32 17.56 -1.69
N GLY A 159 -15.80 16.68 -0.81
CA GLY A 159 -17.16 16.15 -0.88
C GLY A 159 -18.23 17.25 -0.83
N ALA A 160 -18.10 18.20 0.10
CA ALA A 160 -19.04 19.33 0.22
C ALA A 160 -19.02 20.23 -1.04
N ILE A 161 -17.85 20.53 -1.59
CA ILE A 161 -17.70 21.32 -2.82
C ILE A 161 -18.40 20.62 -3.98
N LEU A 162 -18.19 19.32 -4.16
CA LEU A 162 -18.84 18.55 -5.23
C LEU A 162 -20.37 18.59 -5.10
N VAL A 163 -20.90 18.44 -3.89
CA VAL A 163 -22.35 18.52 -3.63
C VAL A 163 -22.90 19.91 -3.99
N VAL A 164 -22.22 20.98 -3.57
CA VAL A 164 -22.62 22.36 -3.92
C VAL A 164 -22.58 22.56 -5.43
N CYS A 165 -21.52 22.11 -6.12
CA CYS A 165 -21.43 22.19 -7.56
C CYS A 165 -22.57 21.46 -8.27
N LEU A 166 -22.98 20.29 -7.78
CA LEU A 166 -24.12 19.54 -8.33
C LEU A 166 -25.45 20.28 -8.10
N ILE A 167 -25.66 20.86 -6.92
CA ILE A 167 -26.83 21.68 -6.62
C ILE A 167 -26.87 22.90 -7.53
N CYS A 168 -25.75 23.63 -7.66
CA CYS A 168 -25.65 24.78 -8.55
C CYS A 168 -25.94 24.42 -10.01
N LYS A 169 -25.40 23.29 -10.49
CA LYS A 169 -25.68 22.78 -11.84
C LYS A 169 -27.16 22.46 -12.02
N PHE A 170 -27.78 21.75 -11.08
CA PHE A 170 -29.21 21.44 -11.13
C PHE A 170 -30.08 22.69 -11.13
N LEU A 171 -29.77 23.67 -10.27
CA LEU A 171 -30.48 24.95 -10.22
C LEU A 171 -30.31 25.74 -11.53
N PHE A 172 -29.11 25.77 -12.09
CA PHE A 172 -28.85 26.40 -13.39
C PHE A 172 -29.66 25.75 -14.51
N ASP A 173 -29.68 24.42 -14.58
CA ASP A 173 -30.44 23.66 -15.57
C ASP A 173 -31.96 23.88 -15.40
N ALA A 174 -32.45 23.94 -14.16
CA ALA A 174 -33.85 24.22 -13.84
C ALA A 174 -34.27 25.65 -14.24
N ILE A 175 -33.43 26.65 -13.97
CA ILE A 175 -33.66 28.05 -14.38
C ILE A 175 -33.68 28.14 -15.91
N ARG A 176 -32.73 27.48 -16.59
CA ARG A 176 -32.65 27.46 -18.05
C ARG A 176 -33.85 26.77 -18.69
N ALA A 177 -34.36 25.70 -18.08
CA ALA A 177 -35.57 25.01 -18.54
C ALA A 177 -36.81 25.92 -18.41
N ARG A 178 -36.94 26.68 -17.32
CA ARG A 178 -38.05 27.64 -17.12
C ARG A 178 -37.98 28.82 -18.09
N GLY A 179 -36.78 29.34 -18.38
CA GLY A 179 -36.58 30.44 -19.34
C GLY A 179 -36.90 30.10 -20.80
N ARG A 180 -37.02 28.82 -21.16
CA ARG A 180 -37.44 28.38 -22.51
C ARG A 180 -38.95 28.33 -22.71
N MET A 181 -39.77 28.48 -21.66
CA MET A 181 -41.22 28.20 -21.73
C MET A 181 -42.11 29.43 -22.03
N GLN A 182 -41.54 30.57 -22.45
CA GLN A 182 -42.31 31.82 -22.58
C GLN A 182 -42.13 32.59 -23.91
N VAL A 183 -41.80 31.92 -25.02
CA VAL A 183 -41.80 32.54 -26.36
C VAL A 183 -42.60 31.68 -27.34
N SER A 184 -43.93 31.74 -27.25
CA SER A 184 -44.84 31.36 -28.32
C SER A 184 -46.14 32.17 -28.20
N ILE A 185 -46.08 33.46 -28.53
CA ILE A 185 -47.27 34.30 -28.64
C ILE A 185 -47.62 34.40 -30.13
N SER A 186 -48.68 33.71 -30.51
CA SER A 186 -49.34 33.79 -31.81
C SER A 186 -50.04 35.14 -31.97
N PHE A 187 -49.61 35.96 -32.94
CA PHE A 187 -50.32 37.18 -33.33
C PHE A 187 -51.38 36.82 -34.40
N SER A 188 -52.65 36.95 -34.04
CA SER A 188 -53.77 36.96 -34.99
C SER A 188 -53.85 38.36 -35.61
N ALA A 189 -53.69 38.46 -36.92
CA ALA A 189 -53.88 39.69 -37.66
C ALA A 189 -55.25 39.65 -38.34
N ASN A 190 -56.08 40.68 -38.11
CA ASN A 190 -57.04 41.16 -39.11
C ASN A 190 -57.62 42.55 -38.74
N PRO A 191 -58.26 43.27 -39.69
CA PRO A 191 -57.73 44.57 -40.13
C PRO A 191 -58.79 45.69 -40.09
N THR A 192 -58.36 46.96 -40.09
CA THR A 192 -59.22 48.05 -40.62
C THR A 192 -58.43 49.33 -40.89
N SER A 193 -58.54 49.79 -42.16
CA SER A 193 -58.74 51.17 -42.67
C SER A 193 -58.29 52.34 -41.78
N SER A 194 -57.57 53.37 -42.23
CA SER A 194 -57.81 54.32 -43.35
C SER A 194 -56.60 55.27 -43.37
N GLY A 195 -55.95 55.63 -44.48
CA GLY A 195 -56.31 56.80 -45.29
C GLY A 195 -55.32 57.99 -45.12
N VAL A 196 -54.92 58.60 -46.26
CA VAL A 196 -54.18 59.88 -46.46
C VAL A 196 -52.64 59.80 -46.27
N VAL A 197 -51.75 59.81 -47.27
CA VAL A 197 -51.45 60.63 -48.49
C VAL A 197 -50.66 61.93 -48.22
N SER A 198 -49.35 61.87 -48.55
CA SER A 198 -48.45 62.90 -49.17
C SER A 198 -48.04 64.13 -48.31
N THR A 199 -46.90 64.81 -48.42
CA THR A 199 -45.81 65.01 -49.42
C THR A 199 -44.54 65.53 -48.68
N GLY A 200 -43.32 65.30 -49.18
CA GLY A 200 -42.43 66.36 -49.74
C GLY A 200 -41.23 66.68 -48.81
N SER A 201 -39.98 66.39 -49.21
CA SER A 201 -39.03 67.29 -49.94
C SER A 201 -38.55 68.48 -49.07
N GLU A 202 -37.29 68.90 -48.96
CA GLU A 202 -35.95 68.53 -49.45
C GLU A 202 -34.96 69.61 -48.93
N ARG A 203 -33.66 69.37 -49.18
CA ARG A 203 -32.44 70.21 -49.06
C ARG A 203 -31.57 69.87 -47.85
N ARG A 204 -30.30 69.54 -48.07
CA ARG A 204 -29.38 70.15 -49.05
C ARG A 204 -28.73 69.16 -50.01
#